data_AF-A0A1J3CFZ2-F1
#
_entry.id   AF-A0A1J3CFZ2-F1
#
_cell.length_a   1.000
_cell.length_b   1.000
_cell.length_c   1.000
_cell.angle_alpha   90.00
_cell.angle_beta   90.00
_cell.angle_gamma   90.00
#
_symmetry.space_group_name_H-M   'P 1'
#
loop_
_entity.id
_entity.type
_entity.pdbx_description
1 polymer ?
#
loop_
_entity_poly.entity_id
_entity_poly.type
_entity_poly.pdbx_seq_one_letter_code
_entity_poly.pdbx_strand_id
1 'polypeptide(L)'
;ISVDGAHLDLLKYDIVGVMQTQLTIVIRAENDNAKAHALFDKTEFKLIYEGKTIAYLRQDEFEVDKERSVLSNYLVQSYPIPLNPTMMQAIDFA
;
A
#
# COMPACT_ATOMS: atom_id res chain seq x y z
N ILE A 1 -8.04 -5.53 9.98
CA ILE A 1 -6.94 -5.16 9.06
C ILE A 1 -6.72 -3.67 9.16
N SER A 2 -5.48 -3.23 9.32
CA SER A 2 -5.09 -1.82 9.43
C SER A 2 -3.71 -1.59 8.82
N VAL A 3 -3.38 -0.32 8.54
CA VAL A 3 -2.00 0.10 8.21
C VAL A 3 -1.25 0.28 9.52
N ASP A 4 -0.18 -0.48 9.70
CA ASP A 4 0.72 -0.40 10.87
C ASP A 4 1.81 0.65 10.66
N GLY A 5 2.27 0.79 9.42
CA GLY A 5 3.28 1.78 9.05
C GLY A 5 3.31 2.02 7.55
N ALA A 6 3.80 3.19 7.15
CA ALA A 6 4.04 3.53 5.76
C ALA A 6 5.25 4.47 5.68
N HIS A 7 6.11 4.23 4.70
CA HIS A 7 7.26 5.06 4.40
C HIS A 7 7.37 5.29 2.90
N LEU A 8 7.63 6.54 2.51
CA LEU A 8 7.92 6.94 1.15
C LEU A 8 9.43 6.83 0.93
N ASP A 9 9.88 5.72 0.38
CA ASP A 9 11.31 5.44 0.18
C ASP A 9 11.89 6.31 -0.96
N LEU A 10 11.09 6.54 -2.00
CA LEU A 10 11.46 7.33 -3.16
C LEU A 10 10.27 8.11 -3.70
N LEU A 11 10.51 9.38 -4.00
CA LEU A 11 9.65 10.19 -4.85
C LEU A 11 10.52 10.91 -5.87
N LYS A 12 10.31 10.60 -7.15
CA LYS A 12 10.86 11.36 -8.27
C LYS A 12 9.69 11.86 -9.10
N TYR A 13 9.73 13.13 -9.45
CA TYR A 13 8.80 13.70 -10.41
C TYR A 13 9.56 14.68 -11.31
N ASP A 14 9.09 14.86 -12.53
CA ASP A 14 9.71 15.76 -13.51
C ASP A 14 8.74 16.83 -14.01
N ILE A 15 9.30 17.81 -14.74
CA ILE A 15 8.55 18.93 -15.29
C ILE A 15 7.52 18.53 -16.37
N VAL A 16 7.63 17.31 -16.91
CA VAL A 16 6.67 16.77 -17.89
C VAL A 16 5.54 15.99 -17.20
N GLY A 17 5.54 15.95 -15.86
CA GLY A 17 4.46 15.39 -15.06
C GLY A 17 4.52 13.87 -14.94
N VAL A 18 5.71 13.27 -14.99
CA VAL A 18 5.87 11.83 -14.74
C VAL A 18 6.42 11.60 -13.35
N MET A 19 5.67 10.85 -12.54
CA MET A 19 6.09 10.45 -11.20
C MET A 19 6.58 9.00 -11.18
N GLN A 20 7.65 8.77 -10.42
CA GLN A 20 8.08 7.45 -9.98
C GLN A 20 8.16 7.45 -8.45
N THR A 21 7.62 6.43 -7.83
CA THR A 21 7.65 6.30 -6.38
C THR A 21 7.97 4.87 -5.95
N GLN A 22 8.57 4.76 -4.77
CA GLN A 22 8.70 3.51 -4.04
C GLN A 22 8.21 3.75 -2.62
N LEU A 23 7.33 2.87 -2.15
CA LEU A 23 6.80 2.91 -0.79
C LEU A 23 7.01 1.57 -0.10
N THR A 24 7.34 1.63 1.18
CA THR A 24 7.26 0.49 2.09
C THR A 24 6.00 0.65 2.93
N ILE A 25 5.08 -0.31 2.86
CA ILE A 25 3.82 -0.30 3.61
C ILE A 25 3.74 -1.56 4.46
N VAL A 26 3.44 -1.39 5.74
CA VAL A 26 3.22 -2.48 6.68
C VAL A 26 1.74 -2.57 6.98
N ILE A 27 1.14 -3.71 6.66
CA ILE A 27 -0.26 -4.01 6.97
C ILE A 27 -0.33 -4.99 8.13
N ARG A 28 -1.17 -4.69 9.10
CA ARG A 28 -1.51 -5.58 10.21
C ARG A 28 -2.84 -6.27 9.94
N ALA A 29 -2.81 -7.59 9.89
CA ALA A 29 -3.99 -8.43 10.00
C ALA A 29 -4.07 -8.94 11.44
N GLU A 30 -5.22 -8.76 12.08
CA GLU A 30 -5.45 -9.14 13.48
C GLU A 30 -6.68 -10.04 13.56
N ASN A 31 -6.56 -11.09 14.36
CA ASN A 31 -7.63 -12.04 14.61
C ASN A 31 -7.95 -12.07 16.11
N ASP A 32 -8.99 -11.34 16.49
CA ASP A 32 -9.48 -11.30 17.87
C ASP A 32 -10.31 -12.54 18.25
N ASN A 33 -10.46 -13.51 17.35
CA ASN A 33 -11.17 -14.74 17.65
C ASN A 33 -10.33 -15.64 18.56
N ALA A 34 -10.78 -15.87 19.79
CA ALA A 34 -10.12 -16.75 20.75
C ALA A 34 -10.19 -18.26 20.44
N LYS A 35 -10.99 -18.66 19.45
CA LYS A 35 -11.37 -20.06 19.23
C LYS A 35 -10.87 -20.64 17.90
N ALA A 36 -10.72 -19.81 16.87
CA ALA A 36 -10.37 -20.26 15.53
C ALA A 36 -9.32 -19.35 14.88
N HIS A 37 -8.48 -19.93 14.01
CA HIS A 37 -7.67 -19.14 13.09
C HIS A 37 -8.56 -18.42 12.07
N ALA A 38 -8.03 -17.38 11.47
CA ALA A 38 -8.64 -16.68 10.35
C ALA A 38 -7.79 -16.94 9.10
N LEU A 39 -8.42 -17.44 8.03
CA LEU A 39 -7.80 -17.59 6.72
C LEU A 39 -8.11 -16.37 5.87
N PHE A 40 -7.07 -15.79 5.27
CA PHE A 40 -7.18 -14.69 4.32
C PHE A 40 -6.74 -15.20 2.95
N ASP A 41 -7.69 -15.40 2.04
CA ASP A 41 -7.44 -15.75 0.64
C ASP A 41 -7.49 -14.50 -0.26
N LYS A 42 -6.60 -14.45 -1.27
CA LYS A 42 -6.52 -13.39 -2.30
C LYS A 42 -6.58 -11.96 -1.74
N THR A 43 -5.74 -11.67 -0.76
CA THR A 43 -5.70 -10.32 -0.17
C THR A 43 -5.12 -9.33 -1.18
N GLU A 44 -5.89 -8.30 -1.53
CA GLU A 44 -5.49 -7.22 -2.43
C GLU A 44 -5.87 -5.85 -1.85
N PHE A 45 -4.91 -4.92 -1.81
CA PHE A 45 -5.16 -3.51 -1.52
C PHE A 45 -4.79 -2.63 -2.70
N LYS A 46 -5.55 -1.54 -2.90
CA LYS A 46 -5.24 -0.52 -3.91
C LYS A 46 -4.56 0.66 -3.24
N LEU A 47 -3.39 1.05 -3.75
CA LEU A 47 -2.76 2.31 -3.39
C LEU A 47 -3.25 3.39 -4.36
N ILE A 48 -3.83 4.45 -3.81
CA ILE A 48 -4.47 5.52 -4.59
C ILE A 48 -3.79 6.84 -4.26
N TYR A 49 -3.49 7.62 -5.29
CA TYR A 49 -3.02 9.00 -5.19
C TYR A 49 -3.97 9.90 -6.00
N GLU A 50 -4.60 10.88 -5.35
CA GLU A 50 -5.54 11.82 -5.98
C GLU A 50 -6.60 11.13 -6.87
N GLY A 51 -7.17 10.03 -6.38
CA GLY A 51 -8.18 9.25 -7.10
C GLY A 51 -7.63 8.31 -8.19
N LYS A 52 -6.33 8.36 -8.51
CA LYS A 52 -5.68 7.42 -9.43
C LYS A 52 -5.08 6.24 -8.67
N THR A 53 -5.43 5.02 -9.07
CA THR A 53 -4.73 3.83 -8.56
C THR A 53 -3.31 3.81 -9.12
N ILE A 54 -2.32 3.80 -8.23
CA ILE A 54 -0.90 3.86 -8.58
C ILE A 54 -0.19 2.52 -8.38
N ALA A 55 -0.73 1.64 -7.52
CA ALA A 55 -0.22 0.29 -7.34
C ALA A 55 -1.25 -0.63 -6.66
N TYR A 56 -0.96 -1.94 -6.71
CA TYR A 56 -1.70 -2.97 -6.00
C TYR A 56 -0.76 -3.72 -5.06
N LEU A 57 -1.16 -3.88 -3.80
CA LEU A 57 -0.47 -4.68 -2.80
C LEU A 57 -1.18 -6.02 -2.76
N ARG A 58 -0.47 -7.10 -3.09
CA ARG A 58 -1.05 -8.45 -3.16
C ARG A 58 -0.25 -9.38 -2.28
N GLN A 59 -0.95 -10.25 -1.58
CA GLN A 59 -0.35 -11.32 -0.81
C GLN A 59 -1.12 -12.60 -1.10
N ASP A 60 -0.37 -13.69 -1.23
CA ASP A 60 -0.93 -15.03 -1.30
C ASP A 60 -1.68 -15.37 -0.01
N GLU A 61 -2.37 -16.50 -0.04
CA GLU A 61 -3.12 -16.99 1.12
C GLU A 61 -2.24 -17.02 2.39
N PHE A 62 -2.81 -16.54 3.49
CA PHE A 62 -2.16 -16.61 4.80
C PHE A 62 -3.18 -16.76 5.92
N GLU A 63 -2.70 -17.31 7.03
CA GLU A 63 -3.50 -17.51 8.23
C GLU A 63 -3.06 -16.56 9.35
N VAL A 64 -4.01 -16.17 10.19
CA VAL A 64 -3.76 -15.46 11.44
C VAL A 64 -4.32 -16.32 12.57
N ASP A 65 -3.43 -16.80 13.43
CA ASP A 65 -3.81 -17.56 14.63
C ASP A 65 -4.76 -16.78 15.54
N LYS A 66 -5.46 -17.53 16.39
CA LYS A 66 -6.35 -16.96 17.43
C LYS A 66 -5.63 -15.97 18.34
N GLU A 67 -6.25 -14.82 18.60
CA GLU A 67 -5.70 -13.73 19.45
C GLU A 67 -4.29 -13.29 19.02
N ARG A 68 -3.99 -13.38 17.72
CA ARG A 68 -2.71 -12.99 17.15
C ARG A 68 -2.89 -11.99 16.02
N SER A 69 -1.75 -11.42 15.64
CA SER A 69 -1.63 -10.59 14.45
C SER A 69 -0.45 -11.04 13.59
N VAL A 70 -0.59 -10.79 12.29
CA VAL A 70 0.46 -10.96 11.28
C VAL A 70 0.75 -9.59 10.68
N LEU A 71 2.05 -9.29 10.52
CA LEU A 71 2.53 -8.10 9.84
C LEU A 71 3.04 -8.47 8.45
N SER A 72 2.50 -7.80 7.45
CA SER A 72 2.87 -7.98 6.07
C SER A 72 3.58 -6.75 5.55
N ASN A 73 4.82 -6.93 5.10
CA ASN A 73 5.65 -5.85 4.56
C ASN A 73 5.55 -5.85 3.03
N TYR A 74 5.04 -4.76 2.47
CA TYR A 74 4.91 -4.57 1.04
C TYR A 74 5.91 -3.50 0.58
N LEU A 75 6.85 -3.91 -0.27
CA LEU A 75 7.69 -2.99 -1.03
C LEU A 75 7.05 -2.75 -2.39
N VAL A 76 6.56 -1.54 -2.60
CA VAL A 76 5.73 -1.18 -3.75
C VAL A 76 6.47 -0.16 -4.59
N GLN A 77 6.98 -0.59 -5.74
CA GLN A 77 7.58 0.29 -6.72
C GLN A 77 6.59 0.58 -7.84
N SER A 78 6.38 1.86 -8.16
CA SER A 78 5.54 2.25 -9.27
C SER A 78 6.27 2.11 -10.61
N TYR A 79 5.50 1.80 -11.65
CA TYR A 79 5.87 2.18 -13.01
C TYR A 79 5.76 3.71 -13.17
N PRO A 80 6.35 4.31 -14.23
CA PRO A 80 6.15 5.73 -14.52
C PRO A 80 4.65 6.10 -14.54
N ILE A 81 4.27 7.05 -13.70
CA ILE A 81 2.88 7.47 -13.52
C ILE A 81 2.71 8.86 -14.14
N PRO A 82 2.01 8.99 -15.28
CA PRO A 82 1.67 10.31 -15.79
C PRO A 82 0.66 10.97 -14.84
N LEU A 83 0.95 12.21 -14.44
CA LEU A 83 0.15 13.04 -13.57
C LEU A 83 -0.68 14.02 -14.39
N ASN A 84 -1.86 14.35 -13.89
CA ASN A 84 -2.62 15.49 -14.37
C ASN A 84 -2.19 16.77 -13.61
N PRO A 85 -2.60 17.97 -14.05
CA PRO A 85 -2.21 19.22 -13.37
C PRO A 85 -2.58 19.28 -11.88
N THR A 86 -3.73 18.74 -11.48
CA THR A 86 -4.14 18.69 -10.06
C THR A 86 -3.19 17.84 -9.22
N MET A 87 -2.80 16.68 -9.73
CA MET A 87 -1.81 15.80 -9.10
C MET A 87 -0.44 16.45 -8.99
N MET A 88 0.01 17.13 -10.04
CA MET A 88 1.29 17.85 -10.01
C MET A 88 1.29 18.93 -8.92
N GLN A 89 0.22 19.74 -8.86
CA GLN A 89 0.06 20.75 -7.81
C GLN A 89 0.07 20.12 -6.41
N ALA A 90 -0.61 19.00 -6.21
CA ALA A 90 -0.64 18.31 -4.92
C ALA A 90 0.75 17.84 -4.46
N ILE A 91 1.64 17.44 -5.38
CA ILE A 91 3.06 17.14 -5.05
C ILE A 91 3.81 18.42 -4.70
N ASP A 92 3.66 19.48 -5.50
CA ASP A 92 4.38 20.74 -5.29
C ASP A 92 4.05 21.41 -3.94
N PHE A 93 2.89 21.08 -3.33
CA PHE A 93 2.44 21.60 -2.04
C PHE A 93 2.60 20.62 -0.86
N ALA A 94 3.13 19.40 -1.08
CA ALA A 94 3.29 18.36 -0.05
C ALA A 94 4.56 18.54 0.79
#